data_AF-A0A2S6AZG2-F1
#
_entry.id   AF-A0A2S6AZG2-F1
#
_cell.length_a   1.000
_cell.length_b   1.000
_cell.length_c   1.000
_cell.angle_alpha   90.00
_cell.angle_beta   90.00
_cell.angle_gamma   90.00
#
_symmetry.space_group_name_H-M   'P 1'
#
loop_
_entity.id
_entity.type
_entity.pdbx_description
1 polymer ?
#
loop_
_entity_poly.entity_id
_entity_poly.type
_entity_poly.pdbx_seq_one_letter_code
_entity_poly.pdbx_strand_id
1 'polypeptide(L)'
;PTWTIVICYTAISLGTMFGGWRIVKTMGQKITKLKPVGGFCAETGGALTLFLATALGIPVSTTHTITGAIVGVGSTQRASAVRWGV
;
A
#
# COMPACT_ATOMS: atom_id res chain seq x y z
N PRO A 1 -20.63 17.76 -1.20
CA PRO A 1 -21.41 17.50 -2.44
C PRO A 1 -21.07 16.14 -3.04
N THR A 2 -22.06 15.33 -3.41
CA THR A 2 -21.87 13.98 -3.98
C THR A 2 -21.12 14.00 -5.31
N TRP A 3 -21.28 15.05 -6.11
CA TRP A 3 -20.59 15.19 -7.40
C TRP A 3 -19.06 15.26 -7.27
N THR A 4 -18.55 15.91 -6.22
CA THR A 4 -17.10 15.96 -5.92
C THR A 4 -16.54 14.57 -5.63
N ILE A 5 -17.29 13.75 -4.88
CA ILE A 5 -16.88 12.39 -4.52
C ILE A 5 -16.74 11.53 -5.79
N VAL A 6 -17.71 11.62 -6.70
CA VAL A 6 -17.69 10.89 -7.98
C VAL A 6 -16.50 11.30 -8.85
N ILE A 7 -16.19 12.61 -8.93
CA ILE A 7 -15.03 13.10 -9.68
C ILE A 7 -13.71 12.60 -9.06
N CYS A 8 -13.58 12.63 -7.74
CA CYS A 8 -12.37 12.14 -7.08
C CYS A 8 -12.16 10.64 -7.33
N TYR A 9 -13.21 9.81 -7.20
CA TYR A 9 -13.08 8.36 -7.44
C TYR A 9 -12.74 8.04 -8.90
N THR A 10 -13.35 8.74 -9.85
CA THR A 10 -13.05 8.55 -11.28
C THR A 10 -11.62 8.98 -11.60
N ALA A 11 -11.17 10.13 -11.09
CA ALA A 11 -9.79 10.60 -11.26
C ALA A 11 -8.76 9.62 -10.66
N ILE A 12 -9.00 9.10 -9.45
CA ILE A 12 -8.12 8.10 -8.80
C ILE A 12 -8.08 6.81 -9.61
N SER A 13 -9.23 6.32 -10.08
CA SER A 13 -9.33 5.09 -10.86
C SER A 13 -8.58 5.20 -12.19
N LEU A 14 -8.79 6.31 -12.90
CA LEU A 14 -8.09 6.59 -14.15
C LEU A 14 -6.58 6.73 -13.92
N GLY A 15 -6.16 7.50 -12.92
CA GLY A 15 -4.74 7.67 -12.58
C GLY A 15 -4.05 6.34 -12.24
N THR A 16 -4.75 5.45 -11.53
CA THR A 16 -4.26 4.11 -11.18
C THR A 16 -4.05 3.25 -12.43
N MET A 17 -5.00 3.28 -13.37
CA MET A 17 -4.91 2.53 -14.64
C MET A 17 -3.76 2.99 -15.53
N PHE A 18 -3.54 4.31 -15.66
CA PHE A 18 -2.53 4.84 -16.58
C PHE A 18 -1.10 4.88 -16.00
N GLY A 19 -0.92 4.98 -14.68
CA GLY A 19 0.39 5.26 -14.08
C GLY A 19 0.80 4.38 -12.90
N GLY A 20 -0.12 3.61 -12.31
CA GLY A 20 0.13 2.90 -11.06
C GLY A 20 1.16 1.75 -11.18
N TRP A 21 1.33 1.17 -12.37
CA TRP A 21 2.06 -0.08 -12.54
C TRP A 21 3.54 -0.01 -12.14
N ARG A 22 4.21 1.14 -12.36
CA ARG A 22 5.62 1.34 -11.96
C ARG A 22 5.78 1.33 -10.43
N ILE A 23 4.82 1.90 -9.71
CA ILE A 23 4.83 1.94 -8.24
C ILE A 23 4.55 0.54 -7.69
N VAL A 24 3.51 -0.14 -8.21
CA VAL A 24 3.17 -1.51 -7.82
C VAL A 24 4.35 -2.45 -8.04
N LYS A 25 5.06 -2.34 -9.17
CA LYS A 25 6.26 -3.16 -9.44
C LYS A 25 7.40 -2.85 -8.47
N THR A 26 7.59 -1.59 -8.09
CA THR A 26 8.63 -1.20 -7.14
C THR A 26 8.35 -1.77 -5.76
N MET A 27 7.13 -1.60 -5.26
CA MET A 27 6.67 -2.14 -3.98
C MET A 27 6.73 -3.68 -3.95
N GLY A 28 6.26 -4.33 -5.02
CA GLY A 28 6.11 -5.78 -5.11
C GLY A 28 7.39 -6.57 -5.38
N GLN A 29 8.40 -5.94 -6.00
CA GLN A 29 9.61 -6.65 -6.47
C GLN A 29 10.93 -5.97 -6.08
N LYS A 30 10.97 -4.65 -5.93
CA LYS A 30 12.21 -3.92 -5.59
C LYS A 30 12.44 -3.81 -4.09
N ILE A 31 11.41 -3.67 -3.26
CA ILE A 31 11.55 -3.55 -1.80
C ILE A 31 11.65 -4.94 -1.16
N THR A 32 10.65 -5.78 -1.40
CA THR A 32 10.57 -7.17 -0.93
C THR A 32 10.08 -8.04 -2.07
N LYS A 33 10.62 -9.25 -2.24
CA LYS A 33 10.05 -10.24 -3.18
C LYS A 33 8.75 -10.82 -2.61
N LEU A 34 7.63 -10.14 -2.86
CA LEU A 34 6.32 -10.54 -2.36
C LEU A 34 5.79 -11.78 -3.10
N LYS A 35 5.43 -12.80 -2.32
CA LYS A 35 4.56 -13.90 -2.77
C LYS A 35 3.10 -13.48 -2.62
N PRO A 36 2.13 -14.06 -3.37
CA PRO A 36 0.72 -13.69 -3.27
C PRO A 36 0.16 -13.69 -1.85
N VAL A 37 0.52 -14.71 -1.04
CA VAL A 37 0.13 -14.81 0.37
C VAL A 37 0.68 -13.66 1.22
N GLY A 38 1.91 -13.22 0.96
CA GLY A 38 2.50 -12.07 1.64
C GLY A 38 1.87 -10.75 1.21
N GLY A 39 1.49 -10.64 -0.07
CA GLY A 39 0.72 -9.51 -0.59
C GLY A 39 -0.61 -9.38 0.15
N PHE A 40 -1.37 -10.47 0.26
CA PHE A 40 -2.64 -10.49 0.99
C PHE A 40 -2.49 -10.08 2.45
N CYS A 41 -1.48 -10.59 3.16
CA CYS A 41 -1.20 -10.20 4.53
C CYS A 41 -0.84 -8.71 4.66
N ALA A 42 -0.01 -8.18 3.75
CA ALA A 42 0.38 -6.77 3.75
C ALA A 42 -0.82 -5.86 3.47
N GLU A 43 -1.65 -6.22 2.49
CA GLU A 43 -2.88 -5.47 2.13
C GLU A 43 -3.87 -5.46 3.29
N THR A 44 -4.09 -6.61 3.93
CA THR A 44 -5.03 -6.75 5.05
C THR A 44 -4.56 -5.95 6.26
N GLY A 45 -3.28 -6.06 6.63
CA GLY A 45 -2.69 -5.29 7.72
C GLY A 45 -2.77 -3.79 7.46
N GLY A 46 -2.38 -3.36 6.26
CA GLY A 46 -2.46 -1.96 5.85
C GLY A 46 -3.89 -1.41 5.83
N ALA A 47 -4.85 -2.15 5.28
CA ALA A 47 -6.25 -1.78 5.27
C ALA A 47 -6.82 -1.64 6.69
N LEU A 48 -6.54 -2.60 7.58
CA LEU A 48 -6.97 -2.53 8.98
C LEU A 48 -6.44 -1.27 9.65
N THR A 49 -5.14 -0.96 9.48
CA THR A 49 -4.55 0.27 10.04
C THR A 49 -5.18 1.53 9.46
N LEU A 50 -5.45 1.58 8.15
CA LEU A 50 -6.08 2.74 7.51
C LEU A 50 -7.52 2.94 8.00
N PHE A 51 -8.30 1.87 8.14
CA PHE A 51 -9.66 1.94 8.67
C PHE A 51 -9.67 2.41 10.13
N LEU A 52 -8.76 1.89 10.96
CA LEU A 52 -8.61 2.34 12.35
C LEU A 52 -8.23 3.82 12.42
N ALA A 53 -7.24 4.26 11.63
CA ALA A 53 -6.84 5.66 11.60
C ALA A 53 -7.97 6.58 11.13
N THR A 54 -8.73 6.16 10.11
CA THR A 54 -9.89 6.88 9.58
C THR A 54 -11.00 6.97 10.63
N ALA A 55 -11.28 5.89 11.36
CA ALA A 55 -12.27 5.89 12.44
C ALA A 55 -11.90 6.83 13.60
N LEU A 56 -10.60 7.01 13.85
CA LEU A 56 -10.07 7.95 14.84
C LEU A 56 -9.94 9.39 14.30
N GLY A 57 -10.23 9.63 13.01
CA GLY A 57 -10.10 10.94 12.37
C GLY A 57 -8.65 11.39 12.16
N ILE A 58 -7.67 10.48 12.22
CA ILE A 58 -6.25 10.80 12.10
C ILE A 58 -5.84 10.73 10.62
N PRO A 59 -5.36 11.82 10.03
CA PRO A 59 -4.84 11.79 8.66
C PRO A 59 -3.52 11.02 8.61
N VAL A 60 -3.49 9.91 7.89
CA VAL A 60 -2.31 9.07 7.71
C VAL A 60 -1.93 8.92 6.24
N SER A 61 -0.64 8.76 5.97
CA SER A 61 -0.15 8.52 4.61
C SER A 61 -0.40 7.06 4.20
N THR A 62 -1.30 6.85 3.25
CA THR A 62 -1.59 5.52 2.68
C THR A 62 -0.34 4.85 2.10
N THR A 63 0.52 5.62 1.42
CA THR A 63 1.79 5.13 0.89
C THR A 63 2.71 4.62 2.00
N HIS A 64 2.85 5.36 3.10
CA HIS A 64 3.69 4.94 4.23
C HIS A 64 3.10 3.69 4.88
N THR A 65 1.79 3.67 5.13
CA THR A 65 1.12 2.54 5.77
C THR A 65 1.29 1.25 4.96
N ILE A 66 1.06 1.28 3.63
CA ILE A 66 1.20 0.10 2.78
C ILE A 66 2.67 -0.31 2.61
N THR A 67 3.59 0.64 2.41
CA THR A 67 5.02 0.34 2.34
C THR A 67 5.51 -0.31 3.63
N GLY A 68 5.10 0.23 4.78
CA GLY A 68 5.41 -0.31 6.10
C GLY A 68 4.85 -1.71 6.31
N ALA A 69 3.61 -1.98 5.87
CA ALA A 69 3.04 -3.32 5.92
C ALA A 69 3.81 -4.33 5.04
N ILE A 70 4.22 -3.93 3.84
CA ILE A 70 5.04 -4.75 2.92
C ILE A 70 6.42 -5.05 3.52
N VAL A 71 7.07 -4.04 4.11
CA VAL A 71 8.35 -4.20 4.82
C VAL A 71 8.17 -5.11 6.03
N GLY A 72 7.08 -4.95 6.78
CA GLY A 72 6.70 -5.82 7.90
C GLY A 72 6.62 -7.29 7.46
N VAL A 73 5.84 -7.59 6.42
CA VAL A 73 5.74 -8.96 5.88
C VAL A 73 7.07 -9.47 5.32
N GLY A 74 7.91 -8.63 4.73
CA GLY A 74 9.24 -9.02 4.30
C GLY A 74 10.14 -9.41 5.47
N SER A 75 10.06 -8.66 6.56
CA SER A 75 10.87 -8.84 7.76
C SER A 75 10.53 -10.11 8.55
N THR A 76 9.28 -10.61 8.48
CA THR A 76 8.88 -11.86 9.14
C THR A 76 9.56 -13.09 8.56
N GLN A 77 9.99 -13.03 7.29
CA GLN A 77 10.81 -14.10 6.73
C GLN A 77 12.26 -13.94 7.17
N ARG A 78 12.92 -12.82 6.81
CA ARG A 78 14.27 -12.43 7.24
C ARG A 78 14.45 -10.92 7.08
N ALA A 79 15.20 -10.28 7.98
CA ALA A 79 15.54 -8.86 7.85
C ALA A 79 16.30 -8.53 6.55
N SER A 80 17.08 -9.48 6.00
CA SER A 80 17.78 -9.33 4.72
C SER A 80 16.89 -9.51 3.48
N ALA A 81 15.65 -9.97 3.65
CA ALA A 81 14.69 -10.07 2.55
C ALA A 81 14.12 -8.71 2.14
N VAL A 82 14.23 -7.71 3.02
CA VAL A 82 13.91 -6.31 2.75
C VAL A 82 15.14 -5.59 2.23
N ARG A 83 15.00 -4.88 1.12
CA ARG A 83 16.07 -4.04 0.57
C ARG A 83 16.00 -2.64 1.17
N TRP A 84 16.76 -2.42 2.24
CA TRP A 84 16.77 -1.17 3.03
C TRP A 84 17.40 0.04 2.33
N GLY A 85 18.25 -0.18 1.32
CA GLY A 85 18.93 0.89 0.57
C GLY A 85 18.26 1.25 -0.75
N VAL A 86 16.96 0.94 -0.92
CA VAL A 86 16.15 1.28 -2.10
C VAL A 86 15.45 2.61 -1.90
#